data_AF-A0A7J2RH79-F1
#
_entry.id   AF-A0A7J2RH79-F1
#
_cell.length_a   1.000
_cell.length_b   1.000
_cell.length_c   1.000
_cell.angle_alpha   90.00
_cell.angle_beta   90.00
_cell.angle_gamma   90.00
#
_symmetry.space_group_name_H-M   'P 1'
#
loop_
_entity.id
_entity.type
_entity.pdbx_description
1 polymer ?
#
loop_
_entity_poly.entity_id
_entity_poly.type
_entity_poly.pdbx_seq_one_letter_code
_entity_poly.pdbx_strand_id
1 'polypeptide(L)' 'MYYMEIKKISESKVEIAQVMMPEHSNAAGNVHGGYILKLVDQAGAIVASRHTHRNC' A
#
# COMPACT_ATOMS: atom_id res chain seq x y z
N MET A 1 -25.09 4.21 18.98
CA MET A 1 -25.11 4.30 17.51
C MET A 1 -23.73 4.78 17.07
N TYR A 2 -22.89 3.93 16.48
CA TYR A 2 -21.62 4.38 15.89
C TYR A 2 -21.94 4.91 14.49
N TYR A 3 -21.96 6.23 14.33
CA TYR A 3 -21.90 6.83 13.00
C TYR A 3 -20.47 6.69 12.50
N MET A 4 -20.30 6.04 11.35
CA MET A 4 -19.03 6.04 10.66
C MET A 4 -18.88 7.40 9.99
N GLU A 5 -17.89 8.18 10.43
CA GLU A 5 -17.63 9.50 9.88
C GLU A 5 -17.31 9.36 8.39
N ILE A 6 -18.02 10.10 7.53
CA ILE A 6 -17.78 10.07 6.09
C ILE A 6 -16.46 10.78 5.82
N LYS A 7 -15.50 10.07 5.23
CA LYS A 7 -14.18 10.62 4.89
C LYS A 7 -14.03 10.83 3.39
N LYS A 8 -13.33 11.90 3.04
CA LYS A 8 -12.84 12.16 1.69
C LYS A 8 -11.70 11.22 1.36
N ILE A 9 -11.57 10.89 0.07
CA ILE A 9 -10.45 10.08 -0.45
C ILE A 9 -9.09 10.63 -0.01
N SER A 10 -8.93 11.96 -0.06
CA SER A 10 -7.68 12.65 0.30
C SER A 10 -7.20 12.38 1.73
N GLU A 11 -8.11 12.07 2.66
CA GLU A 11 -7.78 11.83 4.08
C GLU A 11 -7.10 10.48 4.32
N SER A 12 -7.20 9.56 3.35
CA SER A 12 -6.62 8.22 3.45
C SER A 12 -5.63 7.90 2.33
N LYS A 13 -5.34 8.87 1.45
CA LYS A 13 -4.39 8.68 0.33
C LYS A 13 -3.02 8.26 0.86
N VAL A 14 -2.41 7.28 0.19
CA VAL A 14 -1.08 6.76 0.48
C VAL A 14 -0.24 6.85 -0.79
N GLU A 15 1.02 7.17 -0.62
CA GLU A 15 2.04 7.09 -1.66
C GLU A 15 3.24 6.37 -1.05
N ILE A 16 3.79 5.40 -1.79
CA ILE A 16 5.01 4.68 -1.41
C ILE A 16 6.05 4.96 -2.49
N ALA A 17 7.17 5.54 -2.10
CA ALA A 17 8.32 5.76 -2.96
C ALA A 17 9.50 4.95 -2.42
N GLN A 18 10.08 4.09 -3.26
CA GLN A 18 11.17 3.21 -2.85
C GLN A 18 12.17 3.01 -3.99
N VAL A 19 13.47 3.07 -3.67
CA VAL A 19 14.55 2.69 -4.60
C VAL A 19 14.60 1.17 -4.72
N MET A 20 14.67 0.69 -5.96
CA MET A 20 14.78 -0.74 -6.24
C MET A 20 16.23 -1.20 -6.18
N MET A 21 16.48 -2.23 -5.40
CA MET A 21 17.79 -2.81 -5.15
C MET A 21 17.92 -4.17 -5.86
N PRO A 22 19.14 -4.70 -6.06
CA PRO A 22 19.34 -5.98 -6.75
C PRO A 22 18.52 -7.15 -6.17
N GLU A 23 18.32 -7.20 -4.85
CA GLU A 23 17.51 -8.21 -4.17
C GLU A 23 16.01 -8.15 -4.49
N HIS A 24 15.52 -7.06 -5.09
CA HIS A 24 14.14 -6.93 -5.56
C HIS A 24 13.96 -7.43 -6.99
N SER A 25 15.03 -7.84 -7.66
CA SER A 25 15.00 -8.29 -9.05
C SER A 25 14.59 -9.75 -9.19
N ASN A 26 14.10 -10.11 -10.37
CA ASN A 26 13.91 -11.49 -10.79
C ASN A 26 15.17 -12.00 -11.52
N ALA A 27 15.17 -13.27 -11.93
CA ALA A 27 16.31 -13.87 -12.63
C ALA A 27 16.65 -13.19 -13.98
N ALA A 28 15.75 -12.39 -14.56
CA ALA A 28 15.99 -11.62 -15.77
C ALA A 28 16.55 -10.20 -15.48
N GLY A 29 16.80 -9.85 -14.22
CA GLY A 29 17.31 -8.54 -13.81
C GLY A 29 16.27 -7.41 -13.75
N ASN A 30 15.00 -7.72 -14.00
CA ASN A 30 13.89 -6.77 -13.85
C ASN A 30 13.37 -6.78 -12.41
N VAL A 31 12.73 -5.70 -11.97
CA VAL A 31 12.00 -5.71 -10.69
C VAL A 31 10.99 -6.86 -10.70
N HIS A 32 11.04 -7.70 -9.68
CA HIS A 32 10.21 -8.89 -9.59
C HIS A 32 8.74 -8.49 -9.39
N GLY A 33 7.83 -9.07 -10.18
CA GLY A 33 6.40 -8.75 -10.10
C GLY A 33 5.80 -8.97 -8.71
N GLY A 34 6.22 -10.03 -8.02
CA GLY A 34 5.83 -10.26 -6.62
C GLY A 34 6.30 -9.16 -5.65
N TYR A 35 7.43 -8.49 -5.92
CA TYR A 35 7.89 -7.36 -5.11
C TYR A 35 7.01 -6.12 -5.34
N ILE A 36 6.60 -5.88 -6.59
CA ILE A 36 5.65 -4.82 -6.92
C ILE A 36 4.30 -5.09 -6.22
N LEU A 37 3.80 -6.33 -6.29
CA LEU A 37 2.55 -6.72 -5.62
C LEU A 37 2.63 -6.58 -4.11
N LYS A 38 3.79 -6.85 -3.49
CA LYS A 38 4.02 -6.57 -2.07
C LYS A 38 3.82 -5.08 -1.75
N LEU A 39 4.37 -4.17 -2.56
CA LEU A 39 4.18 -2.73 -2.35
C LEU A 39 2.72 -2.30 -2.53
N VAL A 40 2.01 -2.90 -3.50
CA VAL A 40 0.57 -2.67 -3.71
C VAL A 40 -0.24 -3.12 -2.49
N ASP A 41 0.01 -4.32 -1.98
CA ASP A 41 -0.66 -4.85 -0.79
C ASP A 41 -0.41 -3.97 0.44
N GLN A 42 0.85 -3.56 0.66
CA GLN A 42 1.19 -2.63 1.74
C GLN A 42 0.46 -1.29 1.60
N ALA A 43 0.41 -0.70 0.41
CA ALA A 43 -0.33 0.54 0.19
C ALA A 43 -1.83 0.34 0.49
N GLY A 44 -2.42 -0.76 0.03
CA GLY A 44 -3.83 -1.12 0.28
C GLY A 44 -4.14 -1.23 1.76
N ALA A 45 -3.34 -2.00 2.52
CA ALA A 45 -3.50 -2.18 3.96
C ALA A 45 -3.41 -0.84 4.71
N ILE A 46 -2.46 0.03 4.34
CA ILE A 46 -2.31 1.36 4.95
C ILE A 46 -3.52 2.26 4.64
N VAL A 47 -3.97 2.32 3.37
CA VAL A 47 -5.14 3.12 2.99
C VAL A 47 -6.38 2.62 3.74
N ALA A 48 -6.61 1.31 3.78
CA ALA A 48 -7.77 0.71 4.46
C ALA A 48 -7.75 1.00 5.96
N SER A 49 -6.59 0.82 6.61
CA SER A 49 -6.43 1.11 8.03
C SER A 49 -6.66 2.59 8.35
N ARG A 50 -6.14 3.52 7.53
CA ARG A 50 -6.37 4.97 7.68
C ARG A 50 -7.83 5.36 7.47
N HIS A 51 -8.48 4.77 6.46
CA HIS A 51 -9.87 5.08 6.16
C HIS A 51 -10.81 4.56 7.25
N THR A 52 -10.59 3.34 7.74
CA THR A 52 -11.49 2.66 8.68
C THR A 52 -11.15 2.87 10.16
N HIS A 53 -9.93 3.31 10.49
CA HIS A 53 -9.37 3.31 11.84
C HIS A 53 -9.41 1.92 12.51
N ARG A 54 -9.19 0.87 11.73
CA ARG A 54 -9.11 -0.52 12.19
C ARG A 54 -7.83 -1.16 11.69
N ASN A 55 -7.47 -2.29 12.29
CA ASN A 55 -6.42 -3.14 11.75
C ASN A 55 -7.01 -3.91 10.57
N CYS A 56 -6.47 -3.64 9.38
CA CYS A 56 -6.86 -4.25 8.12
C CYS A 56 -5.71 -5.06 7.56
#